data_AF-A0A4Y2HXW4-F1
#
_entry.id   AF-A0A4Y2HXW4-F1
#
_cell.length_a   1.000
_cell.length_b   1.000
_cell.length_c   1.000
_cell.angle_alpha   90.00
_cell.angle_beta   90.00
_cell.angle_gamma   90.00
#
_symmetry.space_group_name_H-M   'P 1'
#
loop_
_entity.id
_entity.type
_entity.pdbx_description
1 polymer ?
#
loop_
_entity_poly.entity_id
_entity_poly.type
_entity_poly.pdbx_seq_one_letter_code
_entity_poly.pdbx_strand_id
1 'polypeptide(L)'
;MYAKGKGSTVPSDAQAREKLALYVYEYLLHVGAQKAAQTFLSEIRWEKNITLGEPPGFLHSWWCVFWDLYCAAPERRDTCEHSSEAKAFHDYGQNPIAGVVRKLVRRDAFLDIVFVI
;
A
#
# COMPACT_ATOMS: atom_id res chain seq x y z
N MET A 1 10.43 -37.16 -14.35
CA MET A 1 9.22 -36.35 -14.54
C MET A 1 9.22 -35.27 -13.47
N TYR A 2 9.46 -34.01 -13.83
CA TYR A 2 9.34 -32.89 -12.90
C TYR A 2 7.98 -32.22 -13.11
N ALA A 3 7.10 -32.34 -12.12
CA ALA A 3 5.85 -31.60 -12.08
C ALA A 3 6.19 -30.11 -11.97
N LYS A 4 6.11 -29.40 -13.11
CA LYS A 4 6.31 -27.95 -13.16
C LYS A 4 5.12 -27.29 -12.47
N GLY A 5 5.45 -26.51 -11.44
CA GLY A 5 4.55 -26.00 -10.42
C GLY A 5 3.34 -25.21 -10.91
N LYS A 6 2.30 -25.30 -10.09
CA LYS A 6 1.07 -24.51 -10.11
C LYS A 6 1.37 -23.06 -10.52
N GLY A 7 0.68 -22.60 -11.56
CA GLY A 7 0.80 -21.24 -12.07
C GLY A 7 0.62 -20.22 -10.95
N SER A 8 1.48 -19.22 -10.91
CA SER A 8 1.28 -17.99 -10.16
C SER A 8 0.06 -17.28 -10.75
N THR A 9 -1.14 -17.66 -10.30
CA THR A 9 -2.37 -16.95 -10.62
C THR A 9 -2.23 -15.56 -10.03
N VAL A 10 -2.02 -14.57 -10.90
CA VAL A 10 -2.08 -13.15 -10.56
C VAL A 10 -3.43 -12.92 -9.87
N PRO A 11 -3.48 -12.30 -8.68
CA PRO A 11 -4.75 -12.02 -8.02
C PRO A 11 -5.61 -11.16 -8.95
N SER A 12 -6.89 -11.50 -9.06
CA SER A 12 -7.82 -10.72 -9.86
C SER A 12 -8.04 -9.33 -9.22
N ASP A 13 -8.42 -8.34 -10.02
CA ASP A 13 -8.71 -6.99 -9.52
C ASP A 13 -9.75 -7.01 -8.39
N ALA A 14 -10.71 -7.93 -8.43
CA ALA A 14 -11.69 -8.13 -7.37
C ALA A 14 -11.05 -8.56 -6.05
N GLN A 15 -10.10 -9.51 -6.08
CA GLN A 15 -9.38 -9.97 -4.89
C GLN A 15 -8.48 -8.86 -4.32
N ALA A 16 -7.85 -8.06 -5.19
CA ALA A 16 -7.04 -6.93 -4.77
C ALA A 16 -7.88 -5.86 -4.07
N ARG A 17 -9.05 -5.51 -4.62
CA ARG A 17 -10.00 -4.57 -4.00
C ARG A 17 -10.52 -5.04 -2.66
N GLU A 18 -10.83 -6.33 -2.56
CA GLU A 18 -11.29 -6.94 -1.32
C GLU A 18 -10.22 -6.86 -0.22
N LYS A 19 -8.97 -7.22 -0.54
CA LYS A 19 -7.86 -7.08 0.41
C LYS A 19 -7.62 -5.63 0.82
N LEU A 20 -7.68 -4.71 -0.15
CA LEU A 20 -7.51 -3.29 0.12
C LEU A 20 -8.58 -2.77 1.10
N ALA A 21 -9.85 -3.14 0.91
CA ALA A 21 -10.92 -2.76 1.83
C ALA A 21 -10.66 -3.26 3.26
N LEU A 22 -10.17 -4.49 3.42
CA LEU A 22 -9.80 -5.02 4.74
C LEU A 22 -8.68 -4.20 5.38
N TYR A 23 -7.66 -3.83 4.61
CA TYR A 23 -6.54 -3.01 5.10
C TYR A 23 -6.96 -1.57 5.45
N VAL A 24 -7.90 -0.98 4.71
CA VAL A 24 -8.47 0.34 5.04
C VAL A 24 -9.29 0.27 6.32
N TYR A 25 -10.10 -0.77 6.50
CA TYR A 25 -10.85 -0.97 7.75
C TYR A 25 -9.92 -1.14 8.97
N GLU A 26 -8.89 -1.98 8.84
CA GLU A 26 -7.86 -2.16 9.87
C GLU A 26 -7.19 -0.83 10.23
N TYR A 27 -6.81 -0.04 9.21
CA TYR A 27 -6.22 1.27 9.41
C TYR A 27 -7.15 2.21 10.18
N LEU A 28 -8.42 2.32 9.79
CA LEU A 28 -9.40 3.17 10.46
C LEU A 28 -9.58 2.79 11.94
N LEU A 29 -9.52 1.50 12.27
CA LEU A 29 -9.54 1.05 13.66
C LEU A 29 -8.26 1.45 14.41
N HIS A 30 -7.08 1.22 13.83
CA HIS A 30 -5.80 1.52 14.48
C HIS A 30 -5.57 3.02 14.71
N VAL A 31 -6.08 3.90 13.85
CA VAL A 31 -6.02 5.37 14.07
C VAL A 31 -7.12 5.89 15.02
N GLY A 32 -7.98 5.01 15.54
CA GLY A 32 -9.06 5.37 16.48
C GLY A 32 -10.35 5.88 15.82
N ALA A 33 -10.47 5.83 14.49
CA ALA A 33 -11.64 6.28 13.74
C ALA A 33 -12.75 5.21 13.68
N GLN A 34 -13.17 4.67 14.84
CA GLN A 34 -14.11 3.54 14.93
C GLN A 34 -15.44 3.78 14.20
N LYS A 35 -16.00 4.99 14.28
CA LYS A 35 -17.26 5.34 13.61
C LYS A 35 -17.12 5.27 12.08
N ALA A 36 -16.02 5.82 11.55
CA ALA A 36 -15.72 5.77 10.12
C ALA A 36 -15.50 4.33 9.65
N ALA A 37 -14.79 3.51 10.45
CA ALA A 37 -14.58 2.10 10.15
C ALA A 37 -15.90 1.33 9.99
N GLN A 38 -16.89 1.56 10.88
CA GLN A 38 -18.20 0.92 10.79
C GLN A 38 -19.05 1.43 9.62
N THR A 39 -19.03 2.74 9.36
CA THR A 39 -19.70 3.33 8.19
C THR A 39 -19.12 2.76 6.90
N PHE A 40 -17.80 2.66 6.80
CA PHE A 40 -17.11 2.10 5.63
C PHE A 40 -17.56 0.67 5.31
N LEU A 41 -17.61 -0.24 6.30
CA LEU A 41 -18.10 -1.61 6.09
C LEU A 41 -19.55 -1.64 5.61
N SER A 42 -20.38 -0.74 6.14
CA SER A 42 -21.80 -0.66 5.79
C SER A 42 -21.99 -0.19 4.34
N GLU A 43 -21.22 0.81 3.90
CA GLU A 43 -21.30 1.37 2.55
C GLU A 43 -20.87 0.36 1.48
N ILE A 44 -19.80 -0.39 1.73
CA ILE A 44 -19.32 -1.41 0.79
C ILE A 44 -20.08 -2.74 0.92
N ARG A 45 -21.05 -2.82 1.83
CA ARG A 45 -21.82 -4.04 2.16
C ARG A 45 -20.90 -5.23 2.45
N TRP A 46 -19.98 -5.03 3.38
CA TRP A 46 -19.00 -6.06 3.73
C TRP A 46 -19.66 -7.18 4.56
N GLU A 47 -19.61 -8.41 4.04
CA GLU A 47 -20.25 -9.58 4.67
C GLU A 47 -19.25 -10.64 5.16
N LYS A 48 -17.94 -10.40 4.98
CA LYS A 48 -16.89 -11.38 5.29
C LYS A 48 -16.32 -11.20 6.69
N ASN A 49 -15.88 -12.28 7.31
CA ASN A 49 -15.17 -12.22 8.58
C ASN A 49 -13.89 -11.39 8.45
N ILE A 50 -13.63 -10.55 9.45
CA ILE A 50 -12.47 -9.67 9.50
C ILE A 50 -11.49 -10.22 10.53
N THR A 51 -10.28 -10.54 10.08
CA THR A 51 -9.16 -10.84 10.95
C THR A 51 -8.25 -9.62 11.00
N LEU A 52 -8.06 -9.05 12.18
CA LEU A 52 -7.17 -7.90 12.40
C LEU A 52 -5.75 -8.40 12.67
N GLY A 53 -4.75 -7.73 12.10
CA GLY A 53 -3.35 -7.93 12.43
C GLY A 53 -2.92 -7.12 13.65
N GLU A 54 -1.63 -7.23 14.01
CA GLU A 54 -1.03 -6.42 15.08
C GLU A 54 -0.88 -4.95 14.63
N PRO A 55 -1.06 -3.97 15.54
CA PRO A 55 -0.77 -2.57 15.27
C PRO A 55 0.70 -2.35 14.87
N PRO A 56 1.01 -1.40 13.95
CA PRO A 56 0.15 -0.38 13.35
C PRO A 56 -0.70 -0.85 12.15
N GLY A 57 -0.65 -2.15 11.81
CA GLY A 57 -1.35 -2.72 10.65
C GLY A 57 -0.55 -2.70 9.35
N PHE A 58 -1.03 -3.46 8.36
CA PHE A 58 -0.33 -3.66 7.09
C PHE A 58 -0.32 -2.38 6.24
N LEU A 59 -1.45 -1.68 6.15
CA LEU A 59 -1.58 -0.48 5.31
C LEU A 59 -0.65 0.62 5.76
N HIS A 60 -0.63 0.90 7.07
CA HIS A 60 0.20 1.94 7.65
C HIS A 60 1.69 1.66 7.43
N SER A 61 2.12 0.42 7.70
CA SER A 61 3.52 0.02 7.54
C SER A 61 4.00 0.18 6.10
N TRP A 62 3.21 -0.31 5.13
CA TRP A 62 3.54 -0.14 3.71
C TRP A 62 3.43 1.31 3.24
N TRP A 63 2.48 2.07 3.78
CA TRP A 63 2.33 3.49 3.48
C TRP A 63 3.55 4.29 3.93
N CYS A 64 4.07 4.06 5.14
CA CYS A 64 5.29 4.71 5.62
C CYS A 64 6.47 4.46 4.67
N VAL A 65 6.69 3.20 4.27
CA VAL A 65 7.77 2.84 3.33
C VAL A 65 7.56 3.49 1.97
N PHE A 66 6.33 3.49 1.46
CA PHE A 66 6.03 4.12 0.18
C PHE A 66 6.26 5.63 0.22
N TRP A 67 5.77 6.31 1.27
CA TRP A 67 5.92 7.75 1.45
C TRP A 67 7.39 8.14 1.54
N ASP A 68 8.18 7.36 2.28
CA ASP A 68 9.62 7.57 2.42
C ASP A 68 10.35 7.45 1.07
N LEU A 69 10.01 6.41 0.28
CA LEU A 69 10.50 6.26 -1.09
C LEU A 69 10.00 7.37 -2.03
N TYR A 70 8.77 7.85 -1.86
CA TYR A 70 8.22 8.94 -2.64
C TYR A 70 8.97 10.25 -2.36
N CYS A 71 9.24 10.55 -1.08
CA CYS A 71 9.99 11.73 -0.66
C CYS A 71 11.46 11.65 -1.07
N ALA A 72 12.08 10.47 -1.02
CA ALA A 72 13.46 10.26 -1.48
C ALA A 72 13.66 10.36 -3.00
N ALA A 73 12.58 10.49 -3.79
CA ALA A 73 12.68 10.64 -5.23
C ALA A 73 13.53 11.89 -5.59
N PRO A 74 14.42 11.79 -6.60
CA PRO A 74 15.36 12.89 -6.92
C PRO A 74 14.68 14.23 -7.17
N GLU A 75 13.46 14.24 -7.70
CA GLU A 75 12.70 15.46 -8.00
C GLU A 75 12.10 16.14 -6.74
N ARG A 76 12.09 15.48 -5.58
CA ARG A 76 11.38 15.92 -4.37
C ARG A 76 12.22 15.92 -3.08
N ARG A 77 13.33 15.18 -3.06
CA ARG A 77 14.15 14.92 -1.87
C ARG A 77 14.74 16.13 -1.16
N ASP A 78 14.81 17.28 -1.83
CA ASP A 78 15.31 18.53 -1.24
C ASP A 78 14.24 19.26 -0.41
N THR A 79 12.98 18.82 -0.51
CA THR A 79 11.81 19.48 0.13
C THR A 79 11.07 18.60 1.15
N CYS A 80 11.39 17.30 1.22
CA CYS A 80 10.74 16.36 2.13
C CYS A 80 11.78 15.54 2.92
N GLU A 81 11.52 15.33 4.20
CA GLU A 81 12.31 14.44 5.05
C GLU A 81 12.14 12.98 4.59
N HIS A 82 13.24 12.23 4.57
CA HIS A 82 13.30 10.86 4.05
C HIS A 82 14.47 10.09 4.68
N SER A 83 14.39 8.76 4.73
CA SER A 83 15.41 7.89 5.28
C SER A 83 16.61 7.74 4.35
N SER A 84 17.77 7.43 4.95
CA SER A 84 19.00 7.08 4.24
C SER A 84 18.83 5.87 3.31
N GLU A 85 17.99 4.92 3.71
CA GLU A 85 17.68 3.69 3.00
C GLU A 85 16.86 3.98 1.74
N ALA A 86 15.85 4.83 1.86
CA ALA A 86 15.05 5.28 0.71
C ALA A 86 15.89 6.10 -0.27
N LYS A 87 16.77 6.96 0.23
CA LYS A 87 17.74 7.69 -0.60
C LYS A 87 18.66 6.74 -1.36
N ALA A 88 19.23 5.76 -0.67
CA ALA A 88 20.10 4.74 -1.27
C ALA A 88 19.35 3.92 -2.35
N PHE A 89 18.06 3.64 -2.14
CA PHE A 89 17.24 2.93 -3.11
C PHE A 89 17.13 3.69 -4.45
N HIS A 90 17.04 5.02 -4.43
CA HIS A 90 17.02 5.82 -5.67
C HIS A 90 18.41 6.04 -6.26
N ASP A 91 19.43 6.25 -5.42
CA ASP A 91 20.79 6.53 -5.86
C ASP A 91 21.46 5.29 -6.48
N TYR A 92 21.17 4.08 -5.97
CA TYR A 92 21.76 2.81 -6.43
C TYR A 92 20.79 1.88 -7.16
N GLY A 93 19.48 2.18 -7.16
CA GLY A 93 18.43 1.32 -7.71
C GLY A 93 18.34 1.33 -9.24
N GLN A 94 19.32 0.78 -9.94
CA GLN A 94 19.20 0.40 -11.36
C GLN A 94 18.49 -0.95 -11.58
N ASN A 95 17.93 -1.55 -10.53
CA ASN A 95 17.22 -2.82 -10.61
C ASN A 95 15.77 -2.64 -11.14
N PRO A 96 15.26 -3.52 -12.03
CA PRO A 96 13.88 -3.47 -12.54
C PRO A 96 12.78 -3.26 -11.49
N ILE A 97 12.94 -3.76 -10.25
CA ILE A 97 11.98 -3.53 -9.16
C ILE A 97 11.90 -2.04 -8.79
N ALA A 98 13.04 -1.36 -8.70
CA ALA A 98 13.09 0.09 -8.45
C ALA A 98 12.48 0.89 -9.61
N GLY A 99 12.54 0.37 -10.84
CA GLY A 99 11.87 0.97 -12.00
C GLY A 99 10.34 0.88 -11.91
N VAL A 100 9.80 -0.23 -11.40
CA VAL A 100 8.35 -0.40 -11.17
C VAL A 100 7.87 0.52 -10.06
N VAL A 101 8.58 0.56 -8.93
CA VAL A 101 8.24 1.46 -7.81
C VAL A 101 8.28 2.92 -8.23
N ARG A 102 9.29 3.35 -9.00
CA ARG A 102 9.36 4.71 -9.54
C ARG A 102 8.21 5.05 -10.49
N LYS A 103 7.78 4.10 -11.33
CA LYS A 103 6.59 4.28 -12.19
C LYS A 103 5.31 4.41 -11.38
N LEU A 104 5.16 3.63 -10.31
CA LEU A 104 4.00 3.72 -9.41
C LEU A 104 3.99 5.07 -8.66
N VAL A 105 5.14 5.52 -8.16
CA VAL A 105 5.33 6.83 -7.51
C VAL A 105 4.99 8.01 -8.43
N ARG A 106 5.25 7.90 -9.74
CA ARG A 106 4.92 8.96 -10.71
C ARG A 106 3.48 8.94 -11.22
N ARG A 107 2.75 7.82 -11.13
CA ARG A 107 1.38 7.74 -11.65
C ARG A 107 0.43 8.23 -10.56
N ASP A 108 -0.24 9.35 -10.80
CA ASP A 108 -1.20 10.03 -9.90
C ASP A 108 -2.36 9.17 -9.36
N ALA A 109 -2.44 7.87 -9.68
CA ALA A 109 -3.40 6.92 -9.11
C ALA A 109 -3.31 6.76 -7.58
N PHE A 110 -2.26 7.30 -6.94
CA PHE A 110 -2.09 7.30 -5.49
C PHE A 110 -2.90 8.40 -4.78
N LEU A 111 -3.16 9.52 -5.46
CA LEU A 111 -4.04 10.57 -4.92
C LEU A 111 -5.50 10.10 -4.89
N ASP A 112 -5.91 9.20 -5.78
CA ASP A 112 -7.25 8.60 -5.74
C ASP A 112 -7.47 7.73 -4.49
N ILE A 113 -6.42 7.05 -3.98
CA ILE A 113 -6.50 6.28 -2.73
C ILE A 113 -6.57 7.22 -1.51
N VAL A 114 -5.81 8.32 -1.53
CA VAL A 114 -5.81 9.32 -0.44
C VAL A 114 -7.07 10.20 -0.46
N PHE A 115 -7.74 10.37 -1.59
CA PHE A 115 -9.01 11.13 -1.65
C PHE A 115 -10.23 10.29 -1.22
N VAL A 116 -10.07 8.98 -1.07
CA VAL A 116 -11.12 8.05 -0.62
C VAL A 116 -11.00 7.72 0.88
N ILE A 117 -9.91 8.10 1.56
CA ILE A 117 -9.73 7.97 3.01
C ILE A 117 -9.69 9.37 3.63
#